data_AF-A0A8T0NKN9-F1
#
_entry.id   AF-A0A8T0NKN9-F1
#
_cell.length_a   1.000
_cell.length_b   1.000
_cell.length_c   1.000
_cell.angle_alpha   90.00
_cell.angle_beta   90.00
_cell.angle_gamma   90.00
#
_symmetry.space_group_name_H-M   'P 1'
#
loop_
_entity.id
_entity.type
_entity.pdbx_description
1 polymer ?
#
loop_
_entity_poly.entity_id
_entity_poly.type
_entity_poly.pdbx_seq_one_letter_code
_entity_poly.pdbx_strand_id
1 'polypeptide(L)'
;MTRTIGALQHRWSTIQECCNKWKSCLAQVARQHPSGVPLQEQANLAQERYKAMDQQKHMPFTIQHCWTLLQNNQKWIDREFECPPKKPRSNYSSSADFEAHEEHEGTDEMSKRPAGRKKEKERSKKDAGGYKEAIQKMIESKERLAVDKDSRWTEIKAIEERNLQLKSAKQLRKSARQQTRKRD
;
A
#
# COMPACT_ATOMS: atom_id res chain seq x y z
N MET A 1 -35.89 -2.69 9.48
CA MET A 1 -35.07 -3.92 9.39
C MET A 1 -33.72 -3.65 10.03
N THR A 2 -33.41 -4.29 11.15
CA THR A 2 -32.10 -4.25 11.79
C THR A 2 -31.16 -5.18 11.03
N ARG A 3 -30.01 -4.67 10.55
CA ARG A 3 -28.98 -5.52 9.92
C ARG A 3 -28.34 -6.38 11.01
N THR A 4 -28.17 -7.68 10.73
CA THR A 4 -27.45 -8.57 11.63
C THR A 4 -25.95 -8.22 11.64
N ILE A 5 -25.28 -8.46 12.76
CA ILE A 5 -23.84 -8.21 12.91
C ILE A 5 -23.05 -9.00 11.84
N GLY A 6 -23.42 -10.25 11.56
CA GLY A 6 -22.78 -11.07 10.52
C GLY A 6 -22.88 -10.46 9.12
N ALA A 7 -24.04 -9.90 8.75
CA ALA A 7 -24.20 -9.23 7.45
C ALA A 7 -23.32 -7.97 7.35
N LEU A 8 -23.17 -7.22 8.45
CA LEU A 8 -22.27 -6.06 8.51
C LEU A 8 -20.80 -6.50 8.39
N GLN A 9 -20.41 -7.56 9.09
CA GLN A 9 -19.04 -8.10 9.04
C GLN A 9 -18.68 -8.59 7.63
N HIS A 10 -19.53 -9.39 6.99
CA HIS A 10 -19.27 -9.88 5.62
C HIS A 10 -19.11 -8.71 4.63
N ARG A 11 -20.01 -7.73 4.73
CA ARG A 11 -20.00 -6.55 3.86
C ARG A 11 -18.75 -5.69 4.12
N TRP A 12 -18.33 -5.56 5.37
CA TRP A 12 -17.07 -4.90 5.73
C TRP A 12 -15.86 -5.66 5.17
N SER A 13 -15.78 -6.98 5.31
CA SER A 13 -14.69 -7.79 4.75
C SER A 13 -14.55 -7.61 3.24
N THR A 14 -15.69 -7.56 2.52
CA THR A 14 -15.71 -7.31 1.07
C THR A 14 -15.16 -5.92 0.72
N ILE A 15 -15.63 -4.88 1.42
CA ILE A 15 -15.13 -3.51 1.23
C ILE A 15 -13.63 -3.47 1.51
N GLN A 16 -13.21 -4.10 2.62
CA GLN A 16 -11.83 -4.11 3.04
C GLN A 16 -10.92 -4.75 1.98
N GLU A 17 -11.31 -5.91 1.45
CA GLU A 17 -10.56 -6.61 0.41
C GLU A 17 -10.45 -5.78 -0.87
N CYS A 18 -11.58 -5.29 -1.39
CA CYS A 18 -11.62 -4.48 -2.60
C CYS A 18 -10.78 -3.20 -2.47
N CYS A 19 -10.90 -2.48 -1.35
CA CYS A 19 -10.12 -1.27 -1.09
C CYS A 19 -8.61 -1.56 -0.92
N ASN A 20 -8.22 -2.70 -0.32
CA ASN A 20 -6.81 -3.09 -0.25
C ASN A 20 -6.22 -3.35 -1.64
N LYS A 21 -6.93 -4.11 -2.49
CA LYS A 21 -6.52 -4.36 -3.88
C LYS A 21 -6.39 -3.06 -4.67
N TRP A 22 -7.37 -2.17 -4.52
CA TRP A 22 -7.36 -0.84 -5.12
C TRP A 22 -6.15 -0.01 -4.69
N LYS A 23 -5.84 0.02 -3.38
CA LYS A 23 -4.63 0.68 -2.85
C LYS A 23 -3.36 0.11 -3.48
N SER A 24 -3.25 -1.20 -3.62
CA SER A 24 -2.09 -1.83 -4.28
C SER A 24 -1.95 -1.42 -5.74
N CYS A 25 -3.07 -1.29 -6.47
CA CYS A 25 -3.07 -0.80 -7.85
C CYS A 25 -2.56 0.65 -7.92
N LEU A 26 -3.09 1.55 -7.08
CA LEU A 26 -2.64 2.94 -7.01
C LEU A 26 -1.14 3.04 -6.69
N ALA A 27 -0.64 2.22 -5.77
CA ALA A 27 0.78 2.21 -5.42
C ALA A 27 1.66 1.69 -6.57
N GLN A 28 1.20 0.68 -7.33
CA GLN A 28 1.92 0.21 -8.52
C GLN A 28 1.97 1.26 -9.62
N VAL A 29 0.83 1.91 -9.87
CA VAL A 29 0.69 3.01 -10.82
C VAL A 29 1.69 4.11 -10.43
N ALA A 30 1.65 4.60 -9.19
CA ALA A 30 2.57 5.61 -8.67
C ALA A 30 4.06 5.25 -8.82
N ARG A 31 4.44 3.98 -8.65
CA ARG A 31 5.83 3.51 -8.82
C ARG A 31 6.30 3.49 -10.27
N GLN A 32 5.41 3.26 -11.23
CA GLN A 32 5.76 3.17 -12.64
C GLN A 32 5.78 4.52 -13.36
N HIS A 33 5.29 5.60 -12.74
CA HIS A 33 5.15 6.89 -13.42
C HIS A 33 6.45 7.70 -13.48
N PRO A 34 7.05 7.91 -14.67
CA PRO A 34 7.86 9.09 -14.95
C PRO A 34 6.96 10.35 -14.95
N SER A 35 7.51 11.47 -14.51
CA SER A 35 6.84 12.76 -14.26
C SER A 35 5.93 13.23 -15.41
N GLY A 36 4.67 13.58 -15.11
CA GLY A 36 3.86 14.45 -16.00
C GLY A 36 2.39 14.07 -16.24
N VAL A 37 1.90 12.93 -15.76
CA VAL A 37 0.55 12.44 -16.10
C VAL A 37 -0.55 13.05 -15.20
N PRO A 38 -1.68 13.55 -15.76
CA PRO A 38 -2.80 14.12 -14.99
C PRO A 38 -3.47 13.09 -14.06
N LEU A 39 -3.99 13.55 -12.91
CA LEU A 39 -4.60 12.69 -11.87
C LEU A 39 -5.69 11.75 -12.41
N GLN A 40 -6.48 12.21 -13.37
CA GLN A 40 -7.55 11.42 -13.97
C GLN A 40 -7.02 10.20 -14.74
N GLU A 41 -5.88 10.35 -15.39
CA GLU A 41 -5.23 9.26 -16.09
C GLU A 41 -4.63 8.25 -15.10
N GLN A 42 -4.16 8.69 -13.92
CA GLN A 42 -3.74 7.79 -12.84
C GLN A 42 -4.90 6.92 -12.32
N ALA A 43 -6.10 7.49 -12.17
CA ALA A 43 -7.29 6.73 -11.77
C ALA A 43 -7.71 5.72 -12.85
N ASN A 44 -7.60 6.08 -14.13
CA ASN A 44 -7.89 5.19 -15.25
C ASN A 44 -6.88 4.03 -15.32
N LEU A 45 -5.58 4.31 -15.19
CA LEU A 45 -4.55 3.27 -15.11
C LEU A 45 -4.79 2.34 -13.91
N ALA A 46 -5.19 2.88 -12.75
CA ALA A 46 -5.51 2.06 -11.59
C ALA A 46 -6.74 1.17 -11.82
N GLN A 47 -7.76 1.66 -12.54
CA GLN A 47 -8.91 0.85 -12.96
C GLN A 47 -8.50 -0.29 -13.90
N GLU A 48 -7.69 -0.02 -14.91
CA GLU A 48 -7.19 -1.05 -15.83
C GLU A 48 -6.38 -2.11 -15.09
N ARG A 49 -5.50 -1.69 -14.19
CA ARG A 49 -4.72 -2.60 -13.33
C ARG A 49 -5.63 -3.44 -12.44
N TYR A 50 -6.66 -2.84 -11.83
CA TYR A 50 -7.60 -3.57 -10.99
C TYR A 50 -8.37 -4.63 -11.79
N LYS A 51 -8.85 -4.31 -13.00
CA LYS A 51 -9.49 -5.27 -13.90
C LYS A 51 -8.55 -6.39 -14.33
N ALA A 52 -7.26 -6.10 -14.47
CA ALA A 52 -6.25 -7.10 -14.81
C ALA A 52 -5.92 -8.06 -13.65
N MET A 53 -6.15 -7.65 -12.39
CA MET A 53 -5.95 -8.52 -11.23
C MET A 53 -6.98 -9.65 -11.13
N ASP A 54 -8.19 -9.43 -11.63
CA ASP A 54 -9.24 -10.45 -11.70
C ASP A 54 -9.33 -10.98 -13.13
N GLN A 55 -8.50 -11.99 -13.43
CA GLN A 55 -8.40 -12.63 -14.74
C GLN A 55 -9.70 -13.33 -15.18
N GLN A 56 -10.65 -13.57 -14.28
CA GLN A 56 -11.88 -14.28 -14.60
C GLN A 56 -13.07 -13.37 -14.79
N LYS A 57 -13.17 -12.28 -14.01
CA LYS A 57 -14.35 -11.40 -14.07
C LYS A 57 -14.06 -10.04 -14.70
N HIS A 58 -12.79 -9.61 -14.78
CA HIS A 58 -12.37 -8.30 -15.31
C HIS A 58 -13.23 -7.13 -14.80
N MET A 59 -13.69 -7.22 -13.54
CA MET A 59 -14.65 -6.25 -13.01
C MET A 59 -13.93 -4.96 -12.60
N PRO A 60 -14.47 -3.78 -12.97
CA PRO A 60 -13.95 -2.52 -12.50
C PRO A 60 -14.12 -2.39 -10.98
N PHE A 61 -13.31 -1.54 -10.38
CA PHE A 61 -13.52 -1.15 -8.99
C PHE A 61 -14.71 -0.18 -8.92
N THR A 62 -15.81 -0.61 -8.30
CA THR A 62 -17.10 0.13 -8.28
C THR A 62 -17.37 0.86 -6.97
N ILE A 63 -16.66 0.54 -5.89
CA ILE A 63 -16.90 1.11 -4.55
C ILE A 63 -16.01 2.34 -4.26
N GLN A 64 -15.85 3.23 -5.25
CA GLN A 64 -15.00 4.43 -5.15
C GLN A 64 -15.36 5.30 -3.94
N HIS A 65 -16.64 5.45 -3.64
CA HIS A 65 -17.11 6.21 -2.48
C HIS A 65 -16.55 5.67 -1.15
N CYS A 66 -16.53 4.34 -0.98
CA CYS A 66 -15.95 3.72 0.22
C CYS A 66 -14.45 3.99 0.32
N TRP A 67 -13.73 3.95 -0.80
CA TRP A 67 -12.31 4.30 -0.82
C TRP A 67 -12.06 5.74 -0.39
N THR A 68 -12.82 6.71 -0.90
CA THR A 68 -12.68 8.13 -0.54
C THR A 68 -12.83 8.36 0.96
N LEU A 69 -13.73 7.61 1.62
CA LEU A 69 -13.90 7.66 3.07
C LEU A 69 -12.75 7.01 3.84
N LEU A 70 -12.10 6.00 3.27
CA LEU A 70 -11.09 5.18 3.97
C LEU A 70 -9.66 5.68 3.78
N GLN A 71 -9.31 6.23 2.61
CA GLN A 71 -7.93 6.52 2.20
C GLN A 71 -7.14 7.44 3.14
N ASN A 72 -7.83 8.35 3.84
CA ASN A 72 -7.21 9.32 4.75
C ASN A 72 -7.15 8.84 6.21
N ASN A 73 -7.67 7.64 6.51
CA ASN A 73 -7.62 7.12 7.87
C ASN A 73 -6.25 6.53 8.18
N GLN A 74 -5.71 6.82 9.36
CA GLN A 74 -4.39 6.37 9.82
C GLN A 74 -4.16 4.86 9.61
N LYS A 75 -5.15 4.03 9.98
CA LYS A 75 -5.13 2.56 9.81
C LYS A 75 -4.90 2.12 8.35
N TRP A 76 -5.38 2.91 7.39
CA TRP A 76 -5.26 2.61 5.97
C TRP A 76 -3.97 3.15 5.37
N ILE A 77 -3.42 4.24 5.92
CA ILE A 77 -2.14 4.81 5.51
C ILE A 77 -1.00 3.88 5.97
N ASP A 78 -0.99 3.47 7.24
CA ASP A 78 0.12 2.73 7.87
C ASP A 78 0.29 1.28 7.38
N ARG A 79 -0.71 0.72 6.71
CA ARG A 79 -0.65 -0.62 6.09
C ARG A 79 0.42 -0.78 4.99
N GLU A 80 1.09 0.29 4.57
CA GLU A 80 2.28 0.19 3.72
C GLU A 80 3.48 -0.50 4.41
N PHE A 81 3.48 -0.57 5.75
CA PHE A 81 4.62 -1.07 6.54
C PHE A 81 4.41 -2.46 7.18
N GLU A 82 3.21 -3.03 7.09
CA GLU A 82 2.94 -4.39 7.56
C GLU A 82 3.30 -5.42 6.47
N CYS A 83 4.60 -5.68 6.30
CA CYS A 83 5.04 -6.94 5.68
C CYS A 83 4.64 -8.10 6.61
N PRO A 84 3.74 -9.02 6.24
CA PRO A 84 3.44 -10.16 7.08
C PRO A 84 4.70 -11.02 7.24
N PRO A 85 5.08 -11.44 8.46
CA PRO A 85 6.24 -12.30 8.66
C PRO A 85 5.99 -13.65 7.97
N LYS A 86 6.84 -14.00 6.99
CA LYS A 86 6.85 -15.32 6.37
C LYS A 86 7.17 -16.35 7.47
N LYS A 87 6.19 -17.17 7.87
CA LYS A 87 6.42 -18.31 8.78
C LYS A 87 7.23 -19.38 8.02
N PRO A 88 8.31 -19.94 8.60
CA PRO A 88 9.03 -21.05 7.98
C PRO A 88 8.20 -22.33 8.00
N ARG A 89 8.14 -23.05 6.87
CA ARG A 89 7.54 -24.39 6.77
C ARG A 89 8.39 -25.36 7.57
N SER A 90 7.79 -25.95 8.60
CA SER A 90 8.29 -27.15 9.27
C SER A 90 8.26 -28.32 8.29
N ASN A 91 9.40 -29.01 8.11
CA ASN A 91 9.45 -30.32 7.46
C ASN A 91 9.97 -31.33 8.48
N TYR A 92 9.11 -32.28 8.81
CA TYR A 92 9.31 -33.45 9.64
C TYR A 92 9.90 -34.61 8.81
N SER A 93 10.64 -35.52 9.47
CA SER A 93 10.97 -36.92 9.10
C SER A 93 12.48 -37.17 9.20
N SER A 94 13.03 -38.26 9.75
CA SER A 94 12.59 -39.40 10.58
C SER A 94 13.89 -40.17 10.91
N SER A 95 13.88 -40.90 12.02
CA SER A 95 14.89 -41.83 12.55
C SER A 95 15.30 -42.97 11.59
N ALA A 96 16.53 -43.47 11.71
CA ALA A 96 16.86 -44.91 11.68
C ALA A 96 18.32 -45.18 12.13
N ASP A 97 18.46 -46.26 12.89
CA ASP A 97 19.57 -46.79 13.69
C ASP A 97 20.33 -47.88 12.90
N PHE A 98 21.66 -48.05 13.07
CA PHE A 98 22.34 -49.37 13.02
C PHE A 98 23.80 -49.29 13.53
N GLU A 99 24.10 -50.19 14.46
CA GLU A 99 25.36 -50.52 15.16
C GLU A 99 26.27 -51.48 14.36
N ALA A 100 27.61 -51.38 14.52
CA ALA A 100 28.56 -52.51 14.72
C ALA A 100 30.06 -52.14 14.61
N HIS A 101 30.78 -52.30 15.73
CA HIS A 101 32.20 -52.67 15.99
C HIS A 101 33.37 -51.89 15.36
N GLU A 102 34.15 -51.15 16.17
CA GLU A 102 35.48 -51.47 16.78
C GLU A 102 36.67 -51.32 15.80
N GLU A 103 37.86 -50.84 16.14
CA GLU A 103 38.47 -50.18 17.30
C GLU A 103 39.80 -49.59 16.75
N HIS A 104 40.14 -48.34 17.04
CA HIS A 104 41.55 -47.90 17.17
C HIS A 104 41.62 -46.51 17.78
N GLU A 105 42.28 -46.43 18.94
CA GLU A 105 42.59 -45.20 19.65
C GLU A 105 43.47 -44.24 18.82
N GLY A 106 43.17 -42.94 18.93
CA GLY A 106 43.92 -41.86 18.29
C GLY A 106 43.16 -40.55 18.36
N THR A 107 43.22 -39.90 19.52
CA THR A 107 42.61 -38.63 19.92
C THR A 107 42.45 -37.53 18.85
N ASP A 108 41.18 -37.21 18.57
CA ASP A 108 40.51 -35.90 18.37
C ASP A 108 40.86 -35.02 17.13
N GLU A 109 40.22 -35.34 15.99
CA GLU A 109 39.09 -34.58 15.37
C GLU A 109 38.73 -33.21 16.02
N MET A 110 38.12 -32.20 15.43
CA MET A 110 37.41 -31.94 14.18
C MET A 110 36.93 -30.48 14.32
N SER A 111 36.89 -29.75 13.20
CA SER A 111 36.05 -28.58 12.91
C SER A 111 35.30 -27.93 14.09
N LYS A 112 35.81 -26.79 14.56
CA LYS A 112 35.13 -25.90 15.52
C LYS A 112 33.76 -25.48 14.98
N ARG A 113 32.68 -26.03 15.57
CA ARG A 113 31.31 -25.51 15.41
C ARG A 113 31.26 -24.00 15.70
N PRO A 114 30.52 -23.18 14.94
CA PRO A 114 30.40 -21.75 15.20
C PRO A 114 29.72 -21.49 16.56
N ALA A 115 30.21 -20.46 17.24
CA ALA A 115 29.79 -20.10 18.59
C ALA A 115 28.27 -19.81 18.68
N GLY A 116 27.64 -20.39 19.70
CA GLY A 116 26.20 -20.31 19.91
C GLY A 116 25.67 -18.90 20.23
N ARG A 117 24.40 -18.72 19.86
CA ARG A 117 23.49 -17.55 19.92
C ARG A 117 23.41 -16.75 21.24
N LYS A 118 24.17 -17.12 22.28
CA LYS A 118 24.10 -16.50 23.62
C LYS A 118 25.06 -15.32 23.79
N LYS A 119 26.13 -15.21 22.99
CA LYS A 119 27.12 -14.10 23.07
C LYS A 119 26.83 -12.91 22.16
N GLU A 120 25.99 -13.05 21.14
CA GLU A 120 25.61 -11.92 20.27
C GLU A 120 24.67 -10.93 20.98
N LYS A 121 23.79 -11.44 21.85
CA LYS A 121 22.80 -10.64 22.59
C LYS A 121 23.43 -9.63 23.58
N GLU A 122 24.66 -9.85 24.03
CA GLU A 122 25.35 -8.95 24.97
C GLU A 122 26.13 -7.82 24.27
N ARG A 123 26.47 -7.94 22.96
CA ARG A 123 27.13 -6.84 22.21
C ARG A 123 26.15 -5.78 21.70
N SER A 124 24.87 -6.10 21.55
CA SER A 124 23.86 -5.17 21.01
C SER A 124 23.42 -4.05 21.96
N LYS A 125 23.94 -3.97 23.19
CA LYS A 125 23.59 -2.90 24.14
C LYS A 125 24.28 -1.56 23.86
N LYS A 126 25.16 -1.46 22.87
CA LYS A 126 25.86 -0.21 22.51
C LYS A 126 25.34 0.51 21.25
N ASP A 127 24.32 -0.02 20.58
CA ASP A 127 23.73 0.58 19.37
C ASP A 127 22.24 0.94 19.55
N ALA A 128 21.93 1.57 20.68
CA ALA A 128 20.59 2.15 20.89
C ALA A 128 20.41 3.49 20.13
N GLY A 129 21.50 4.09 19.63
CA GLY A 129 21.51 5.37 18.93
C GLY A 129 21.08 5.27 17.46
N GLY A 130 21.57 4.26 16.72
CA GLY A 130 21.29 4.13 15.29
C GLY A 130 19.83 3.82 14.98
N TYR A 131 19.17 3.03 15.83
CA TYR A 131 17.75 2.71 15.66
C TYR A 131 16.84 3.93 15.84
N LYS A 132 17.14 4.79 16.82
CA LYS A 132 16.38 6.02 17.06
C LYS A 132 16.53 7.01 15.90
N GLU A 133 17.74 7.15 15.36
CA GLU A 133 18.01 8.00 14.20
C GLU A 133 17.37 7.46 12.91
N ALA A 134 17.37 6.14 12.71
CA ALA A 134 16.71 5.50 11.58
C ALA A 134 15.18 5.69 11.61
N ILE A 135 14.56 5.60 12.79
CA ILE A 135 13.12 5.90 12.95
C ILE A 135 12.85 7.38 12.64
N GLN A 136 13.68 8.29 13.15
CA GLN A 136 13.51 9.72 12.93
C GLN A 136 13.57 10.08 11.43
N LYS A 137 14.55 9.55 10.69
CA LYS A 137 14.67 9.74 9.24
C LYS A 137 13.46 9.19 8.47
N MET A 138 12.90 8.07 8.92
CA MET A 138 11.70 7.48 8.32
C MET A 138 10.46 8.34 8.57
N ILE A 139 10.30 8.91 9.77
CA ILE A 139 9.22 9.84 10.09
C ILE A 139 9.32 11.10 9.24
N GLU A 140 10.50 11.73 9.19
CA GLU A 140 10.74 12.94 8.39
C GLU A 140 10.51 12.70 6.89
N SER A 141 10.93 11.54 6.38
CA SER A 141 10.66 11.16 4.99
C SER A 141 9.16 11.02 4.73
N LYS A 142 8.42 10.42 5.66
CA LYS A 142 6.97 10.25 5.57
C LYS A 142 6.23 11.59 5.65
N GLU A 143 6.67 12.51 6.52
CA GLU A 143 6.11 13.86 6.63
C GLU A 143 6.34 14.67 5.35
N ARG A 144 7.55 14.63 4.77
CA ARG A 144 7.84 15.29 3.49
C ARG A 144 6.93 14.77 2.37
N LEU A 145 6.75 13.45 2.30
CA LEU A 145 5.85 12.84 1.31
C LEU A 145 4.37 13.20 1.55
N ALA A 146 3.96 13.38 2.80
CA ALA A 146 2.60 13.81 3.13
C ALA A 146 2.35 15.27 2.72
N VAL A 147 3.31 16.16 2.98
CA VAL A 147 3.25 17.57 2.58
C VAL A 147 3.22 17.73 1.06
N ASP A 148 4.02 16.95 0.33
CA ASP A 148 4.01 16.93 -1.14
C ASP A 148 2.65 16.48 -1.68
N LYS A 149 2.08 15.40 -1.13
CA LYS A 149 0.74 14.91 -1.51
C LYS A 149 -0.35 15.95 -1.26
N ASP A 150 -0.33 16.63 -0.11
CA ASP A 150 -1.32 17.66 0.23
C ASP A 150 -1.20 18.90 -0.66
N SER A 151 0.04 19.34 -0.93
CA SER A 151 0.33 20.45 -1.84
C SER A 151 -0.17 20.15 -3.26
N ARG A 152 0.05 18.92 -3.75
CA ARG A 152 -0.46 18.48 -5.06
C ARG A 152 -1.99 18.42 -5.09
N TRP A 153 -2.62 17.97 -4.01
CA TRP A 153 -4.08 17.89 -3.93
C TRP A 153 -4.74 19.27 -3.93
N THR A 154 -4.18 20.22 -3.18
CA THR A 154 -4.67 21.60 -3.14
C THR A 154 -4.56 22.29 -4.51
N GLU A 155 -3.45 22.07 -5.23
CA GLU A 155 -3.27 22.61 -6.58
C GLU A 155 -4.28 22.04 -7.58
N ILE A 156 -4.52 20.72 -7.54
CA ILE A 156 -5.53 20.06 -8.40
C ILE A 156 -6.92 20.62 -8.14
N LYS A 157 -7.30 20.76 -6.87
CA LYS A 157 -8.58 21.33 -6.47
C LYS A 157 -8.76 22.76 -7.01
N ALA A 158 -7.71 23.58 -6.94
CA ALA A 158 -7.75 24.95 -7.47
C ALA A 158 -7.88 24.98 -9.00
N ILE A 159 -7.27 24.03 -9.71
CA ILE A 159 -7.42 23.90 -11.18
C ILE A 159 -8.86 23.51 -11.55
N GLU A 160 -9.45 22.54 -10.85
CA GLU A 160 -10.83 22.11 -11.09
C GLU A 160 -11.84 23.25 -10.85
N GLU A 161 -11.65 24.03 -9.79
CA GLU A 161 -12.50 25.20 -9.49
C GLU A 161 -12.41 26.26 -10.59
N ARG A 162 -11.19 26.61 -11.04
CA ARG A 162 -11.00 27.54 -12.17
C ARG A 162 -11.66 27.02 -13.45
N ASN A 163 -11.57 25.72 -13.72
CA ASN A 163 -12.20 25.10 -14.88
C ASN A 163 -13.74 25.17 -14.80
N LEU A 164 -14.32 24.99 -13.61
CA LEU A 164 -15.77 25.14 -13.39
C LEU A 164 -16.22 26.59 -13.62
N GLN A 165 -15.49 27.56 -13.08
CA GLN A 165 -15.77 28.98 -13.29
C GLN A 165 -15.67 29.36 -14.78
N LEU A 166 -14.67 28.85 -15.49
CA LEU A 166 -14.54 29.10 -16.93
C LEU A 166 -15.70 28.50 -17.73
N LYS A 167 -16.17 27.30 -17.36
CA LYS A 167 -17.34 26.66 -17.98
C LYS A 167 -18.61 27.45 -17.72
N SER A 168 -18.87 27.90 -16.50
CA SER A 168 -20.06 28.71 -16.16
C SER A 168 -20.04 30.06 -16.88
N ALA A 169 -18.90 30.75 -16.92
CA ALA A 169 -18.73 32.00 -17.66
C ALA A 169 -18.96 31.84 -19.17
N LYS A 170 -18.46 30.73 -19.76
CA LYS A 170 -18.71 30.41 -21.18
C LYS A 170 -20.20 30.19 -21.46
N GLN A 171 -20.94 29.55 -20.55
CA GLN A 171 -22.38 29.35 -20.70
C GLN A 171 -23.15 30.67 -20.62
N LEU A 172 -22.82 31.53 -19.66
CA LEU A 172 -23.41 32.87 -19.53
C LEU A 172 -23.15 33.74 -20.78
N ARG A 173 -21.94 33.70 -21.34
CA ARG A 173 -21.65 34.40 -22.60
C ARG A 173 -22.46 33.86 -23.77
N LYS A 174 -22.68 32.55 -23.84
CA LYS A 174 -23.50 31.93 -24.89
C LYS A 174 -24.97 32.30 -24.74
N SER A 175 -25.53 32.28 -23.53
CA SER A 175 -26.93 32.66 -23.29
C SER A 175 -27.16 34.15 -23.56
N ALA A 176 -26.23 35.03 -23.14
CA ALA A 176 -26.29 36.46 -23.46
C ALA A 176 -26.29 36.73 -24.97
N ARG A 177 -25.39 36.07 -25.73
CA ARG A 177 -25.34 36.17 -27.21
C ARG A 177 -26.62 35.66 -27.89
N GLN A 178 -27.27 34.65 -27.33
CA GLN A 178 -28.56 34.17 -27.86
C GLN A 178 -29.71 35.11 -27.54
N GLN A 179 -29.69 35.79 -26.40
CA GLN A 179 -30.71 36.78 -26.05
C GLN A 179 -30.59 38.06 -26.89
N THR A 180 -29.37 38.51 -27.20
CA THR A 180 -29.16 39.65 -28.10
C THR A 180 -29.62 39.32 -29.52
N ARG A 181 -29.31 38.13 -30.03
CA ARG A 181 -29.74 37.66 -31.38
C ARG A 181 -31.24 37.47 -31.57
N LYS A 182 -32.02 37.37 -30.49
CA LYS A 182 -33.48 37.23 -30.52
C LYS A 182 -34.21 38.57 -30.37
N ARG A 183 -33.46 39.65 -30.10
CA ARG A 183 -33.99 41.01 -29.91
C ARG A 183 -33.88 41.88 -31.16
N ASP A 184 -33.01 41.51 -32.10
CA ASP A 184 -32.95 42.03 -33.47
C ASP A 184 -33.85 41.20 -34.39
#